data_AF-A0A0F9AUJ9-F1
#
_entry.id   AF-A0A0F9AUJ9-F1
#
_cell.length_a   1.000
_cell.length_b   1.000
_cell.length_c   1.000
_cell.angle_alpha   90.00
_cell.angle_beta   90.00
_cell.angle_gamma   90.00
#
_symmetry.space_group_name_H-M   'P 1'
#
loop_
_entity.id
_entity.type
_entity.pdbx_description
1 polymer ?
#
loop_
_entity_poly.entity_id
_entity_poly.type
_entity_poly.pdbx_seq_one_letter_code
_entity_poly.pdbx_strand_id
1 'polypeptide(L)' 'MDYVIWSHEHQAWWRPDCCGYTQEVSEAGKYTKAEAGNIVASATPHGIEVIVPVFSAE' A
#
# COMPACT_ATOMS: atom_id res chain seq x y z
N MET A 1 -11.07 7.76 4.58
CA MET A 1 -10.56 6.45 5.03
C MET A 1 -9.42 6.11 4.10
N ASP A 2 -8.20 6.18 4.62
CA ASP A 2 -6.99 6.02 3.85
C ASP A 2 -6.51 4.58 3.97
N TYR A 3 -5.90 4.09 2.90
CA TYR A 3 -5.36 2.74 2.82
C TYR A 3 -3.89 2.81 2.43
N VAL A 4 -3.08 1.95 3.02
CA VAL A 4 -1.69 1.71 2.64
C VAL A 4 -1.58 0.31 2.05
N ILE A 5 -0.58 0.10 1.21
CA ILE A 5 -0.38 -1.18 0.52
C ILE A 5 0.87 -1.84 1.08
N TRP A 6 0.70 -3.04 1.62
CA TRP A 6 1.80 -3.88 2.11
C TRP A 6 2.22 -4.86 1.03
N SER A 7 3.51 -4.84 0.68
CA SER A 7 4.12 -5.87 -0.16
C SER A 7 4.74 -6.95 0.70
N HIS A 8 4.21 -8.16 0.63
CA HIS A 8 4.79 -9.32 1.29
C HIS A 8 6.13 -9.74 0.69
N GLU A 9 6.34 -9.53 -0.61
CA GLU A 9 7.60 -9.87 -1.28
C GLU A 9 8.76 -9.01 -0.76
N HIS A 10 8.52 -7.70 -0.64
CA HIS A 10 9.52 -6.76 -0.15
C HIS A 10 9.49 -6.56 1.37
N GLN A 11 8.52 -7.14 2.06
CA GLN A 11 8.27 -6.93 3.50
C GLN A 11 8.25 -5.44 3.86
N ALA A 12 7.55 -4.64 3.05
CA ALA A 12 7.58 -3.19 3.12
C ALA A 12 6.30 -2.55 2.55
N TRP A 13 6.05 -1.29 2.94
CA TRP A 13 4.97 -0.46 2.44
C TRP A 13 5.32 0.18 1.11
N TRP A 14 4.33 0.30 0.22
CA TRP A 14 4.48 1.10 -0.99
C TRP A 14 4.60 2.58 -0.67
N ARG A 15 5.60 3.23 -1.24
CA ARG A 15 5.74 4.69 -1.23
C ARG A 15 4.79 5.34 -2.24
N PRO A 16 4.39 6.60 -2.02
CA PRO A 16 3.64 7.35 -3.03
C PRO A 16 4.45 7.54 -4.31
N ASP A 17 3.75 7.82 -5.41
CA ASP A 17 4.35 8.21 -6.70
C ASP A 17 5.34 7.17 -7.29
N CYS A 18 5.08 5.88 -7.07
CA CYS A 18 5.93 4.78 -7.53
C CYS A 18 7.39 4.85 -7.05
N CYS A 19 7.69 5.56 -5.96
CA CYS A 19 9.05 5.74 -5.43
C CYS A 19 9.59 4.52 -4.64
N GLY A 20 9.14 3.30 -4.95
CA GLY A 20 9.61 2.07 -4.31
C GLY A 20 8.94 1.77 -2.96
N TYR A 21 9.69 1.16 -2.05
CA TYR A 21 9.18 0.61 -0.79
C TYR A 21 9.84 1.26 0.44
N THR A 22 9.11 1.33 1.56
CA THR A 22 9.60 1.82 2.87
C THR A 22 9.10 0.93 4.01
N GLN A 23 9.86 0.80 5.09
CA GLN A 23 9.38 0.10 6.29
C GLN A 23 8.57 1.01 7.23
N GLU A 24 8.64 2.33 7.01
CA GLU A 24 7.96 3.32 7.84
C GLU A 24 6.55 3.58 7.30
N VAL A 25 5.51 3.21 8.06
CA VAL A 25 4.12 3.43 7.65
C VAL A 25 3.79 4.92 7.45
N SER A 26 4.54 5.81 8.12
CA SER A 26 4.41 7.26 7.98
C SER A 26 4.88 7.77 6.61
N GLU A 27 5.81 7.06 5.96
CA GLU A 27 6.28 7.35 4.61
C GLU A 27 5.48 6.60 3.52
N ALA A 28 4.58 5.71 3.93
CA ALA A 28 3.75 4.94 3.01
C ALA A 28 2.77 5.85 2.25
N GLY A 29 2.53 5.50 0.99
CA GLY A 29 1.50 6.15 0.18
C GLY A 29 0.13 5.86 0.76
N LYS A 30 -0.66 6.92 0.94
CA LYS A 30 -2.05 6.84 1.39
C LYS A 30 -2.95 6.95 0.17
N TYR A 31 -3.79 5.94 0.00
CA TYR A 31 -4.63 5.78 -1.17
C TYR A 31 -6.08 5.60 -0.75
N THR A 32 -7.01 5.98 -1.60
CA THR A 32 -8.39 5.51 -1.45
C THR A 32 -8.47 4.01 -1.71
N LYS A 33 -9.55 3.36 -1.26
CA LYS A 33 -9.78 1.93 -1.51
C LYS A 33 -9.73 1.58 -3.00
N ALA A 34 -10.27 2.46 -3.85
CA ALA A 34 -10.31 2.27 -5.29
C ALA A 34 -8.92 2.38 -5.91
N GLU A 35 -8.14 3.39 -5.51
CA GLU A 35 -6.75 3.56 -5.97
C GLU A 35 -5.88 2.39 -5.53
N ALA A 36 -5.95 1.99 -4.25
CA ALA A 36 -5.21 0.85 -3.75
C ALA A 36 -5.55 -0.44 -4.50
N GLY A 37 -6.84 -0.64 -4.84
CA GLY A 37 -7.29 -1.77 -5.65
C GLY A 37 -6.71 -1.76 -7.06
N ASN A 38 -6.69 -0.60 -7.72
CA ASN A 38 -6.12 -0.47 -9.06
C ASN A 38 -4.60 -0.69 -9.06
N ILE A 39 -3.93 -0.18 -8.04
CA ILE A 39 -2.50 -0.34 -7.84
C ILE A 39 -2.15 -1.83 -7.67
N VAL A 40 -2.77 -2.53 -6.71
CA VAL A 40 -2.52 -3.95 -6.45
C VAL A 40 -2.83 -4.80 -7.68
N ALA A 41 -3.92 -4.50 -8.40
CA ALA A 41 -4.28 -5.18 -9.64
C ALA A 41 -3.26 -5.00 -10.76
N SER A 42 -2.60 -3.83 -10.82
CA SER A 42 -1.54 -3.56 -11.82
C SER A 42 -0.18 -4.10 -11.39
N ALA A 43 0.09 -4.19 -10.09
CA ALA A 43 1.38 -4.56 -9.52
C ALA A 43 1.60 -6.07 -9.45
N THR A 44 0.53 -6.85 -9.19
CA THR A 44 0.65 -8.30 -9.04
C THR A 44 -0.37 -9.06 -9.88
N PRO A 45 0.06 -9.86 -10.87
CA PRO A 45 -0.80 -10.90 -11.45
C PRO A 45 -1.00 -12.10 -10.50
N HIS A 46 -0.31 -12.13 -9.35
CA HIS A 46 -0.31 -13.26 -8.41
C HIS A 46 -0.86 -12.92 -7.00
N GLY A 47 -1.34 -11.70 -6.74
CA GLY A 47 -2.17 -11.37 -5.58
C GLY A 47 -1.49 -11.48 -4.21
N ILE A 48 -0.21 -11.12 -4.10
CA ILE A 48 0.59 -11.25 -2.85
C ILE A 48 0.56 -9.95 -2.01
N GLU A 49 -0.10 -8.89 -2.47
CA GLU A 49 -0.16 -7.59 -1.79
C GLU A 49 -1.46 -7.40 -1.02
N VAL A 50 -1.37 -6.71 0.12
CA VAL A 50 -2.49 -6.53 1.04
C VAL A 50 -2.81 -5.05 1.20
N ILE A 51 -4.08 -4.69 1.01
CA ILE A 51 -4.59 -3.34 1.26
C ILE A 51 -4.96 -3.23 2.73
N VAL A 52 -4.26 -2.38 3.47
CA VAL A 52 -4.43 -2.20 4.91
C VAL A 52 -5.08 -0.85 5.20
N PRO A 53 -6.23 -0.80 5.89
CA PRO A 53 -6.83 0.46 6.30
C PRO A 53 -5.95 1.14 7.36
N VAL A 54 -5.71 2.44 7.18
CA VAL A 54 -5.08 3.28 8.20
C VAL A 54 -6.18 3.73 9.16
N PHE A 55 -6.24 3.10 10.32
CA PHE A 55 -7.04 3.61 11.43
C PHE A 55 -6.19 4.68 12.12
N SER A 56 -6.60 5.94 11.98
CA SER A 56 -6.08 6.99 12.87
C SER A 56 -6.56 6.62 14.27
N ALA A 57 -5.63 6.22 15.14
CA ALA A 57 -5.93 6.14 16.56
C ALA A 57 -6.26 7.56 17.03
N GLU A 58 -7.51 7.79 17.40
CA GLU A 58 -7.97 8.97 18.13
C GLU A 58 -7.56 8.87 19.60
#